data_AF-A0A955PWR3-F1
#
_entry.id   AF-A0A955PWR3-F1
#
_cell.length_a   1.000
_cell.length_b   1.000
_cell.length_c   1.000
_cell.angle_alpha   90.00
_cell.angle_beta   90.00
_cell.angle_gamma   90.00
#
_symmetry.space_group_name_H-M   'P 1'
#
loop_
_entity.id
_entity.type
_entity.pdbx_description
1 polymer ?
#
loop_
_entity_poly.entity_id
_entity_poly.type
_entity_poly.pdbx_seq_one_letter_code
_entity_poly.pdbx_strand_id
1 'polypeptide(L)'
;KDDPCVLPKACKNPVEIAGAYAAHQRDGVAMCQFLAWLAREGPKEQVTELEAVDYLDACRRKQALWEDCSFPTISGAGSNGAIVHYHSTPETNRRLESGTLYLVDSG
;
A
#
# COMPACT_ATOMS: atom_id res chain seq x y z
N LYS A 1 -10.61 24.56 -25.07
CA LYS A 1 -9.39 25.33 -24.70
C LYS A 1 -8.76 24.57 -23.57
N ASP A 2 -7.52 24.13 -23.71
CA ASP A 2 -6.90 23.23 -22.72
C ASP A 2 -6.61 23.98 -21.42
N ASP A 3 -6.69 23.28 -20.30
CA ASP A 3 -6.39 23.82 -18.99
C ASP A 3 -4.90 24.21 -18.90
N PRO A 4 -4.58 25.50 -18.71
CA PRO A 4 -3.19 25.98 -18.69
C PRO A 4 -2.38 25.40 -17.53
N CYS A 5 -3.01 24.80 -16.52
CA CYS A 5 -2.34 24.20 -15.37
C CYS A 5 -1.86 22.76 -15.62
N VAL A 6 -2.31 22.07 -16.68
CA VAL A 6 -2.01 20.65 -16.91
C VAL A 6 -0.53 20.37 -17.11
N LEU A 7 0.12 21.11 -18.01
CA LEU A 7 1.54 20.90 -18.31
C LEU A 7 2.46 21.37 -17.16
N PRO A 8 2.26 22.57 -16.56
CA PRO A 8 3.08 22.99 -15.42
C PRO A 8 3.07 22.01 -14.25
N LYS A 9 1.90 21.50 -13.84
CA LYS A 9 1.83 20.54 -12.71
C LYS A 9 2.34 19.14 -13.06
N ALA A 10 2.49 18.82 -14.35
CA ALA A 10 3.12 17.57 -14.78
C ALA A 10 4.64 17.62 -14.57
N CYS A 11 5.26 18.79 -14.80
CA CYS A 11 6.69 19.05 -14.67
C CYS A 11 7.05 19.57 -13.27
N LYS A 12 7.30 18.66 -12.32
CA LYS A 12 7.59 19.03 -10.92
C LYS A 12 8.87 19.86 -10.84
N ASN A 13 8.84 20.92 -10.05
CA ASN A 13 10.01 21.73 -9.76
C ASN A 13 10.92 21.04 -8.73
N PRO A 14 12.17 21.52 -8.52
CA PRO A 14 13.12 20.87 -7.61
C PRO A 14 12.62 20.70 -6.16
N VAL A 15 11.78 21.62 -5.66
CA VAL A 15 11.21 21.54 -4.30
C VAL A 15 10.15 20.44 -4.23
N GLU A 16 9.27 20.34 -5.23
CA GLU A 16 8.26 19.27 -5.32
C GLU A 16 8.90 17.89 -5.45
N ILE A 17 9.97 17.78 -6.27
CA ILE A 17 10.74 16.54 -6.43
C ILE A 17 11.37 16.14 -5.10
N ALA A 18 12.02 17.07 -4.39
CA ALA A 18 12.61 16.79 -3.08
C ALA A 18 11.56 16.35 -2.06
N GLY A 19 10.37 16.96 -2.08
CA GLY A 19 9.22 16.54 -1.27
C GLY A 19 8.76 15.12 -1.58
N ALA A 20 8.66 14.76 -2.87
CA ALA A 20 8.29 13.42 -3.31
C ALA A 20 9.31 12.37 -2.84
N TYR A 21 10.61 12.64 -2.95
CA TYR A 21 11.64 11.73 -2.44
C TYR A 21 11.55 11.55 -0.92
N ALA A 22 11.37 12.63 -0.17
CA ALA A 22 11.22 12.55 1.28
C ALA A 22 9.97 11.75 1.68
N ALA A 23 8.86 11.91 0.97
CA ALA A 23 7.64 11.13 1.18
C ALA A 23 7.88 9.63 0.91
N HIS A 24 8.48 9.28 -0.22
CA HIS A 24 8.80 7.88 -0.55
C HIS A 24 9.80 7.27 0.44
N GLN A 25 10.74 8.05 0.97
CA GLN A 25 11.67 7.56 2.00
C GLN A 25 10.93 7.18 3.29
N ARG A 26 9.98 8.01 3.74
CA ARG A 26 9.15 7.71 4.91
C ARG A 26 8.22 6.52 4.66
N ASP A 27 7.60 6.46 3.48
CA ASP A 27 6.76 5.32 3.09
C ASP A 27 7.58 4.02 3.03
N GLY A 28 8.81 4.09 2.53
CA GLY A 28 9.75 2.96 2.54
C GLY A 28 10.02 2.40 3.95
N VAL A 29 10.02 3.25 4.98
CA VAL A 29 10.13 2.79 6.38
C VAL A 29 8.88 2.00 6.78
N ALA A 30 7.68 2.50 6.45
CA ALA A 30 6.42 1.80 6.72
C ALA A 30 6.35 0.46 5.98
N MET A 31 6.75 0.41 4.71
CA MET A 31 6.82 -0.82 3.92
C MET A 31 7.82 -1.82 4.49
N CYS A 32 9.00 -1.37 4.95
CA CYS A 32 9.96 -2.25 5.63
C CYS A 32 9.37 -2.86 6.92
N GLN A 33 8.67 -2.06 7.72
CA GLN A 33 8.00 -2.53 8.94
C GLN A 33 6.91 -3.55 8.63
N PHE A 34 6.08 -3.27 7.62
CA PHE A 34 5.03 -4.17 7.15
C PHE A 34 5.62 -5.50 6.65
N LEU A 35 6.63 -5.47 5.78
CA LEU A 35 7.23 -6.70 5.25
C LEU A 35 7.94 -7.51 6.35
N ALA A 36 8.59 -6.87 7.31
CA ALA A 36 9.20 -7.55 8.45
C ALA A 36 8.15 -8.20 9.36
N TRP A 37 7.02 -7.53 9.60
CA TRP A 37 5.89 -8.10 10.32
C TRP A 37 5.26 -9.26 9.56
N LEU A 38 5.00 -9.10 8.26
CA LEU A 38 4.39 -10.12 7.42
C LEU A 38 5.27 -11.36 7.32
N ALA A 39 6.59 -11.21 7.23
CA ALA A 39 7.53 -12.32 7.25
C ALA A 39 7.46 -13.14 8.56
N ARG A 40 7.07 -12.51 9.68
CA ARG A 40 6.92 -13.17 10.99
C ARG A 40 5.53 -13.75 11.20
N GLU A 41 4.47 -13.05 10.79
CA GLU A 41 3.08 -13.44 11.05
C GLU A 41 2.46 -14.27 9.92
N GLY A 42 2.85 -14.01 8.67
CA GLY A 42 2.36 -14.72 7.47
C GLY A 42 2.49 -16.24 7.57
N PRO A 43 3.66 -16.80 7.96
CA PRO A 43 3.81 -18.26 8.12
C PRO A 43 2.90 -18.90 9.18
N LYS A 44 2.25 -18.12 10.03
CA LYS A 44 1.26 -18.63 11.01
C LYS A 44 -0.12 -18.83 10.38
N GLU A 45 -0.34 -18.36 9.15
CA GLU A 45 -1.58 -18.47 8.37
C GLU A 45 -2.81 -17.87 9.05
N GLN A 46 -2.58 -16.94 9.99
CA GLN A 46 -3.63 -16.25 10.72
C GLN A 46 -4.00 -14.92 10.11
N VAL A 47 -3.08 -14.30 9.37
CA VAL A 47 -3.26 -13.00 8.72
C VAL A 47 -4.22 -13.14 7.55
N THR A 48 -5.18 -12.24 7.48
CA THR A 48 -6.10 -12.06 6.36
C THR A 48 -5.72 -10.85 5.51
N GLU A 49 -6.29 -10.75 4.30
CA GLU A 49 -6.05 -9.61 3.42
C GLU A 49 -6.41 -8.28 4.09
N LEU A 50 -7.55 -8.21 4.79
CA LEU A 50 -7.98 -7.02 5.54
C LEU A 50 -7.02 -6.68 6.70
N GLU A 51 -6.57 -7.68 7.46
CA GLU A 51 -5.61 -7.44 8.55
C GLU A 51 -4.25 -6.96 8.04
N ALA A 52 -3.84 -7.41 6.85
CA ALA A 52 -2.64 -6.91 6.20
C ALA A 52 -2.80 -5.44 5.78
N VAL A 53 -3.97 -5.03 5.28
CA VAL A 53 -4.30 -3.61 5.02
C VAL A 53 -4.22 -2.80 6.30
N ASP A 54 -4.93 -3.22 7.35
CA ASP A 54 -4.99 -2.50 8.63
C ASP A 54 -3.59 -2.33 9.25
N TYR A 55 -2.74 -3.36 9.16
CA TYR A 55 -1.38 -3.27 9.68
C TYR A 55 -0.51 -2.31 8.88
N LEU A 56 -0.57 -2.35 7.54
CA LEU A 56 0.19 -1.45 6.69
C LEU A 56 -0.23 0.01 6.89
N ASP A 57 -1.53 0.28 6.98
CA ASP A 57 -2.07 1.61 7.27
C ASP A 57 -1.60 2.10 8.64
N ALA A 58 -1.58 1.22 9.65
CA ALA A 58 -1.04 1.55 10.97
C ALA A 58 0.47 1.85 10.95
N CYS A 59 1.25 1.27 10.03
CA CYS A 59 2.66 1.62 9.85
C CYS A 59 2.83 3.00 9.19
N ARG A 60 1.99 3.31 8.19
CA ARG A 60 1.98 4.61 7.50
C ARG A 60 1.54 5.76 8.40
N ARG A 61 0.49 5.56 9.20
CA ARG A 61 -0.01 6.54 10.18
C ARG A 61 1.02 6.99 11.22
N LYS A 62 2.08 6.22 11.42
CA LYS A 62 3.19 6.58 12.33
C LYS A 62 4.25 7.47 11.65
N GLN A 63 4.24 7.57 10.33
CA GLN A 63 5.21 8.38 9.60
C GLN A 63 4.83 9.87 9.71
N ALA A 64 5.84 10.72 9.80
CA ALA A 64 5.62 12.16 9.79
C ALA A 64 4.97 12.60 8.47
N LEU A 65 4.05 13.58 8.56
CA LEU A 65 3.32 14.14 7.42
C LEU A 65 2.42 13.12 6.70
N TRP A 66 1.98 12.06 7.39
CA TRP A 66 0.89 11.21 6.91
C TRP A 66 -0.43 11.98 6.95
N GLU A 67 -1.21 11.88 5.86
CA GLU A 67 -2.51 12.54 5.72
C GLU A 67 -3.61 11.49 5.54
N ASP A 68 -3.55 10.73 4.44
CA ASP A 68 -4.46 9.65 4.12
C ASP A 68 -3.82 8.70 3.10
N CYS A 69 -4.48 7.59 2.79
CA CYS A 69 -4.13 6.73 1.68
C CYS A 69 -4.48 7.41 0.34
N SER A 70 -3.57 7.35 -0.63
CA SER A 70 -3.75 7.94 -1.96
C SER A 70 -4.76 7.17 -2.82
N PHE A 71 -4.99 5.89 -2.50
CA PHE A 71 -6.05 5.06 -3.04
C PHE A 71 -6.36 3.89 -2.08
N PRO A 72 -7.51 3.20 -2.21
CA PRO A 72 -7.81 2.02 -1.40
C PRO A 72 -6.78 0.90 -1.66
N THR A 73 -6.10 0.44 -0.61
CA THR A 73 -5.13 -0.65 -0.72
C THR A 73 -5.74 -1.89 -1.37
N ILE A 74 -5.03 -2.43 -2.36
CA ILE A 74 -5.30 -3.71 -2.99
C ILE A 74 -4.47 -4.76 -2.24
N SER A 75 -5.13 -5.73 -1.60
CA SER A 75 -4.50 -6.79 -0.82
C SER A 75 -5.11 -8.12 -1.26
N GLY A 76 -4.41 -8.89 -2.09
CA GLY A 76 -4.99 -10.05 -2.77
C GLY A 76 -4.18 -11.33 -2.58
N ALA A 77 -4.79 -12.37 -2.02
CA ALA A 77 -4.21 -13.69 -1.81
C ALA A 77 -4.69 -14.72 -2.84
N GLY A 78 -3.75 -15.50 -3.38
CA GLY A 78 -4.02 -16.53 -4.40
C GLY A 78 -4.77 -15.94 -5.60
N SER A 79 -5.94 -16.49 -5.91
CA SER A 79 -6.75 -16.03 -7.06
C SER A 79 -7.24 -14.58 -6.94
N ASN A 80 -7.33 -14.01 -5.73
CA ASN A 80 -7.73 -12.62 -5.55
C ASN A 80 -6.66 -11.67 -6.12
N GLY A 81 -5.38 -12.03 -5.99
CA GLY A 81 -4.26 -11.26 -6.56
C GLY A 81 -4.22 -11.24 -8.09
N ALA A 82 -5.03 -12.06 -8.78
CA ALA A 82 -5.14 -12.04 -10.24
C ALA A 82 -6.16 -11.00 -10.75
N ILE A 83 -6.96 -10.41 -9.87
CA ILE A 83 -7.96 -9.40 -10.22
C ILE A 83 -7.31 -8.01 -10.07
N VAL A 84 -7.12 -7.30 -11.19
CA VAL A 84 -6.31 -6.07 -11.25
C VAL A 84 -6.79 -4.99 -10.28
N HIS A 85 -8.09 -4.75 -10.19
CA HIS A 85 -8.69 -3.79 -9.25
C HIS A 85 -9.47 -4.52 -8.16
N TYR A 86 -8.81 -5.47 -7.49
CA TYR A 86 -9.39 -6.18 -6.35
C TYR A 86 -9.47 -5.26 -5.12
N HIS A 87 -10.56 -5.38 -4.37
CA HIS A 87 -10.69 -4.76 -3.06
C HIS A 87 -11.26 -5.79 -2.09
N SER A 88 -10.52 -6.10 -1.03
CA SER A 88 -10.97 -7.03 -0.01
C SER A 88 -12.17 -6.48 0.72
N THR A 89 -13.18 -7.32 0.90
CA THR A 89 -14.36 -7.06 1.72
C THR A 89 -14.49 -8.17 2.75
N PRO A 90 -15.27 -8.00 3.84
CA PRO A 90 -15.49 -9.07 4.80
C PRO A 90 -15.94 -10.40 4.17
N GLU A 91 -16.67 -10.35 3.06
CA GLU A 91 -17.19 -11.52 2.33
C GLU A 91 -16.14 -12.19 1.43
N THR A 92 -15.14 -11.43 0.96
CA THR A 92 -14.11 -11.91 0.04
C THR A 92 -12.73 -12.06 0.68
N ASN A 93 -12.60 -11.63 1.94
CA ASN A 93 -11.37 -11.60 2.73
C ASN A 93 -10.76 -13.00 2.91
N ARG A 94 -9.63 -13.23 2.26
CA ARG A 94 -8.90 -14.50 2.36
C ARG A 94 -7.80 -14.46 3.41
N ARG A 95 -7.46 -15.64 3.94
CA ARG A 95 -6.24 -15.87 4.71
C ARG A 95 -5.03 -15.90 3.77
N LEU A 96 -3.89 -15.44 4.27
CA LEU A 96 -2.61 -15.57 3.61
C LEU A 96 -2.05 -16.96 3.89
N GLU A 97 -2.40 -17.92 3.04
CA GLU A 97 -2.03 -19.34 3.18
C GLU A 97 -0.66 -19.62 2.53
N SER A 98 0.11 -20.55 3.12
CA SER A 98 1.38 -20.97 2.53
C SER A 98 1.18 -21.57 1.14
N GLY A 99 2.12 -21.31 0.23
CA GLY A 99 2.04 -21.79 -1.15
C GLY A 99 1.12 -20.96 -2.05
N THR A 100 0.51 -19.89 -1.53
CA THR A 100 -0.22 -18.91 -2.34
C THR A 100 0.62 -17.65 -2.58
N LEU A 101 0.37 -16.98 -3.72
CA LEU A 101 0.91 -15.64 -3.96
C LEU A 101 0.12 -14.62 -3.16
N TYR A 102 0.80 -13.70 -2.50
CA TYR A 102 0.19 -12.50 -1.91
C TYR A 102 0.65 -11.26 -2.69
N LEU A 103 -0.31 -10.47 -3.15
CA LEU A 103 -0.08 -9.19 -3.81
C LEU A 103 -0.58 -8.05 -2.91
N VAL A 104 0.23 -7.01 -2.77
CA VAL A 104 -0.18 -5.74 -2.16
C VAL A 104 0.18 -4.58 -3.08
N ASP A 105 -0.79 -3.74 -3.40
CA ASP A 105 -0.61 -2.46 -4.09
C ASP A 105 -1.26 -1.36 -3.24
N SER A 106 -0.47 -0.35 -2.88
CA SER A 106 -0.84 0.62 -1.86
C SER A 106 0.04 1.87 -1.91
N GLY A 107 -0.48 3.00 -1.43
CA GLY A 107 0.27 4.26 -1.30
C GLY A 107 -0.55 5.37 -0.68
#